data_AF-A0AAU3UDQ2-F1
#
_entry.id   AF-A0AAU3UDQ2-F1
#
_cell.length_a   1.000
_cell.length_b   1.000
_cell.length_c   1.000
_cell.angle_alpha   90.00
_cell.angle_beta   90.00
_cell.angle_gamma   90.00
#
_symmetry.space_group_name_H-M   'P 1'
#
loop_
_entity.id
_entity.type
_entity.pdbx_description
1 polymer ?
#
loop_
_entity_poly.entity_id
_entity_poly.type
_entity_poly.pdbx_seq_one_letter_code
_entity_poly.pdbx_strand_id
1 'polypeptide(L)'
;MREKSWRVGELARETGLTVRTLHHYDQIGLLTPTGRTSGGHRCYGEDDVRRLHRIVALRGFGFALEDIAELLRAEPDHDPRALIRQQLAVAEERIAQATGLRERLLGALDDLDRLTEPSTAEFLRMTEETNTMNKPLTAEEFTRLLRRREEYAQKLSPEEFAAMAKRRSDAAAAMNPEERERLRDARARIVPRESRSEARADEWVDTARIIRVFDSYFRALDEQWFEPERMRRIFTATAKVVRPSGDSMTGPDTIAAGHAESFTRFTSTQHLLTGHDVTVDGDTATLRANLVAIHIWKDRPADAGMRENTFTAGGVITAELTRTAEGWRIHRIGNRNVWRTGFFGDMTPKRDVGR
;
A
#
# COMPACT_ATOMS: atom_id res chain seq x y z
N MET A 1 -28.38 56.04 28.25
CA MET A 1 -27.03 55.47 28.14
C MET A 1 -26.55 55.69 26.72
N ARG A 2 -25.30 56.13 26.49
CA ARG A 2 -24.79 56.22 25.10
C ARG A 2 -24.55 54.80 24.61
N GLU A 3 -25.21 54.39 23.53
CA GLU A 3 -24.92 53.13 22.86
C GLU A 3 -23.45 53.10 22.44
N LYS A 4 -22.77 51.99 22.73
CA LYS A 4 -21.36 51.81 22.37
C LYS A 4 -21.26 51.76 20.85
N SER A 5 -20.37 52.58 20.29
CA SER A 5 -20.09 52.62 18.86
C SER A 5 -18.59 52.51 18.62
N TRP A 6 -18.22 51.83 17.54
CA TRP A 6 -16.83 51.59 17.15
C TRP A 6 -16.51 52.39 15.90
N ARG A 7 -15.39 53.12 15.92
CA ARG A 7 -14.85 53.67 14.67
C ARG A 7 -14.31 52.53 13.82
N VAL A 8 -14.32 52.70 12.50
CA VAL A 8 -13.86 51.66 11.55
C VAL A 8 -12.46 51.10 11.88
N GLY A 9 -11.53 51.93 12.34
CA GLY A 9 -10.18 51.50 12.72
C GLY A 9 -10.10 50.75 14.05
N GLU A 10 -11.04 50.98 14.97
CA GLU A 10 -11.17 50.21 16.22
C GLU A 10 -11.78 48.84 15.92
N LEU A 11 -12.87 48.83 15.14
CA LEU A 11 -13.54 47.60 14.74
C LEU A 11 -12.63 46.67 13.93
N ALA A 12 -11.87 47.23 12.99
CA ALA A 12 -10.85 46.49 12.24
C ALA A 12 -9.85 45.78 13.17
N ARG A 13 -9.36 46.50 14.19
CA ARG A 13 -8.39 45.98 15.15
C ARG A 13 -8.97 44.88 16.04
N GLU A 14 -10.19 45.07 16.55
CA GLU A 14 -10.86 44.09 17.42
C GLU A 14 -11.25 42.81 16.67
N THR A 15 -11.56 42.91 15.37
CA THR A 15 -12.00 41.76 14.57
C THR A 15 -10.89 41.11 13.76
N GLY A 16 -9.68 41.68 13.78
CA GLY A 16 -8.55 41.22 12.96
C GLY A 16 -8.73 41.47 11.46
N LEU A 17 -9.73 42.25 11.05
CA LEU A 17 -9.99 42.59 9.67
C LEU A 17 -9.28 43.90 9.29
N THR A 18 -9.05 44.10 8.00
CA THR A 18 -8.54 45.38 7.51
C THR A 18 -9.66 46.41 7.38
N VAL A 19 -9.34 47.70 7.54
CA VAL A 19 -10.28 48.80 7.23
C VAL A 19 -10.78 48.69 5.78
N ARG A 20 -9.93 48.24 4.85
CA ARG A 20 -10.31 47.99 3.46
C ARG A 20 -11.40 46.92 3.34
N THR A 21 -11.31 45.83 4.11
CA THR A 21 -12.34 44.78 4.14
C THR A 21 -13.67 45.33 4.64
N LEU A 22 -13.68 46.12 5.72
CA LEU A 22 -14.90 46.74 6.25
C LEU A 22 -15.52 47.74 5.26
N HIS A 23 -14.70 48.51 4.54
CA HIS A 23 -15.18 49.38 3.46
C HIS A 23 -15.76 48.60 2.29
N HIS A 24 -15.17 47.46 1.94
CA HIS A 24 -15.69 46.60 0.90
C HIS A 24 -17.06 46.02 1.30
N TYR A 25 -17.20 45.53 2.54
CA TYR A 25 -18.48 45.02 3.05
C TYR A 25 -19.58 46.09 3.06
N ASP A 26 -19.23 47.34 3.38
CA ASP A 26 -20.14 48.48 3.26
C ASP A 26 -20.55 48.74 1.80
N GLN A 27 -19.58 48.77 0.87
CA GLN A 27 -19.84 48.99 -0.55
C GLN A 27 -20.79 47.96 -1.17
N ILE A 28 -20.66 46.69 -0.80
CA ILE A 28 -21.53 45.61 -1.31
C ILE A 28 -22.81 45.44 -0.48
N GLY A 29 -23.05 46.29 0.53
CA GLY A 29 -24.22 46.25 1.40
C GLY A 29 -24.27 45.05 2.36
N LEU A 30 -23.15 44.34 2.53
CA LEU A 30 -23.06 43.20 3.44
C LEU A 30 -23.00 43.63 4.91
N LEU A 31 -22.29 44.74 5.20
CA LEU A 31 -22.23 45.38 6.52
C LEU A 31 -22.22 46.89 6.37
N THR A 32 -23.35 47.52 6.64
CA THR A 32 -23.52 48.98 6.56
C THR A 32 -23.30 49.61 7.95
N PRO A 33 -22.53 50.71 8.07
CA PRO A 33 -22.33 51.39 9.35
C PRO A 33 -23.61 52.08 9.81
N THR A 34 -23.96 51.91 11.09
CA THR A 34 -25.10 52.59 11.74
C THR A 34 -25.02 54.12 11.64
N GLY A 35 -23.81 54.70 11.59
CA GLY A 35 -23.68 56.14 11.46
C GLY A 35 -22.29 56.62 11.03
N ARG A 36 -22.11 57.95 11.07
CA ARG A 36 -20.83 58.61 10.83
C ARG A 36 -20.56 59.66 11.90
N THR A 37 -19.30 59.82 12.27
CA THR A 37 -18.85 60.95 13.12
C THR A 37 -19.10 62.29 12.43
N SER A 38 -19.06 63.38 13.19
CA SER A 38 -19.09 64.76 12.66
C SER A 38 -18.02 65.05 11.61
N GLY A 39 -16.88 64.35 11.66
CA GLY A 39 -15.81 64.42 10.67
C GLY A 39 -15.93 63.42 9.51
N GLY A 40 -17.09 62.77 9.31
CA GLY A 40 -17.35 61.88 8.18
C GLY A 40 -16.90 60.42 8.31
N HIS A 41 -16.18 60.07 9.38
CA HIS A 41 -15.71 58.70 9.62
C HIS A 41 -16.85 57.73 9.96
N ARG A 42 -16.82 56.51 9.42
CA ARG A 42 -17.82 55.45 9.69
C ARG A 42 -17.80 55.01 11.16
N CYS A 43 -18.99 54.78 11.70
CA CYS A 43 -19.22 54.27 13.05
C CYS A 43 -20.20 53.10 13.00
N TYR A 44 -19.86 52.04 13.72
CA TYR A 44 -20.63 50.81 13.78
C TYR A 44 -21.23 50.66 15.17
N GLY A 45 -22.52 50.33 15.25
CA GLY A 45 -23.23 50.05 16.49
C GLY A 45 -23.10 48.58 16.91
N GLU A 46 -23.73 48.20 18.01
CA GLU A 46 -23.64 46.81 18.51
C GLU A 46 -24.26 45.79 17.55
N ASP A 47 -25.35 46.12 16.85
CA ASP A 47 -25.97 45.23 15.87
C ASP A 47 -25.06 44.99 14.66
N ASP A 48 -24.33 46.03 14.23
CA ASP A 48 -23.34 45.90 13.17
C ASP A 48 -22.22 44.95 13.60
N VAL A 49 -21.77 45.05 14.85
CA VAL A 49 -20.74 44.15 15.39
C VAL A 49 -21.25 42.71 15.47
N ARG A 50 -22.49 42.50 15.94
CA ARG A 50 -23.13 41.16 15.94
C ARG A 50 -23.23 40.59 14.53
N ARG A 51 -23.65 41.41 13.55
CA ARG A 51 -23.70 41.02 12.14
C ARG A 51 -22.32 40.69 11.59
N LEU A 52 -21.32 41.50 11.92
CA LEU A 52 -19.94 41.28 11.49
C LEU A 52 -19.37 39.97 12.05
N HIS A 53 -19.62 39.62 13.31
CA HIS A 53 -19.21 38.33 13.85
C HIS A 53 -19.83 37.15 13.09
N ARG A 54 -21.10 37.24 12.68
CA ARG A 54 -21.74 36.21 11.85
C ARG A 54 -21.10 36.12 10.46
N ILE A 55 -20.81 37.25 9.82
CA ILE A 55 -20.10 37.30 8.54
C ILE A 55 -18.74 36.62 8.65
N VAL A 56 -17.96 36.94 9.69
CA VAL A 56 -16.63 36.36 9.93
C VAL A 56 -16.71 34.85 10.14
N ALA A 57 -17.68 34.38 10.95
CA ALA A 57 -17.87 32.95 11.19
C ALA A 57 -18.21 32.20 9.88
N LEU A 58 -19.14 32.72 9.07
CA LEU A 58 -19.53 32.10 7.80
C LEU A 58 -18.39 32.13 6.76
N ARG A 59 -17.58 33.20 6.74
CA ARG A 59 -16.34 33.21 5.97
C ARG A 59 -15.34 32.15 6.43
N GLY A 60 -15.30 31.87 7.74
CA GLY A 60 -14.52 30.77 8.30
C GLY A 60 -14.94 29.39 7.79
N PHE A 61 -16.22 29.19 7.47
CA PHE A 61 -16.74 27.98 6.81
C PHE A 61 -16.59 27.98 5.27
N GLY A 62 -15.97 29.02 4.71
CA GLY A 62 -15.64 29.10 3.28
C GLY A 62 -16.77 29.57 2.37
N PHE A 63 -17.88 30.10 2.92
CA PHE A 63 -18.97 30.66 2.11
C PHE A 63 -18.52 31.91 1.33
N ALA A 64 -19.07 32.11 0.12
CA ALA A 64 -18.87 33.33 -0.64
C ALA A 64 -19.64 34.51 0.00
N LEU A 65 -19.26 35.76 -0.29
CA LEU A 65 -19.88 36.93 0.36
C LEU A 65 -21.35 37.08 -0.05
N GLU A 66 -21.69 36.63 -1.25
CA GLU A 66 -23.03 36.61 -1.83
C GLU A 66 -23.93 35.64 -1.06
N ASP A 67 -23.47 34.40 -0.83
CA ASP A 67 -24.19 33.38 -0.06
C ASP A 67 -24.39 33.82 1.41
N ILE A 68 -23.39 34.49 1.98
CA ILE A 68 -23.48 35.06 3.32
C ILE A 68 -24.55 36.16 3.36
N ALA A 69 -24.62 37.00 2.32
CA ALA A 69 -25.64 38.04 2.23
C ALA A 69 -27.05 37.46 2.14
N GLU A 70 -27.23 36.30 1.49
CA GLU A 70 -28.49 35.57 1.42
C GLU A 70 -28.85 34.93 2.77
N LEU A 71 -27.91 34.22 3.40
CA LEU A 71 -28.08 33.64 4.74
C LEU A 71 -28.45 34.67 5.81
N LEU A 72 -27.88 35.86 5.73
CA LEU A 72 -28.15 36.95 6.68
C LEU A 72 -29.42 37.75 6.35
N ARG A 73 -30.03 37.53 5.18
CA ARG A 73 -31.32 38.09 4.76
C ARG A 73 -32.48 37.11 4.96
N ALA A 74 -32.17 35.82 5.01
CA ALA A 74 -33.14 34.75 5.17
C ALA A 74 -34.03 34.97 6.42
N GLU A 75 -35.35 34.93 6.18
CA GLU A 75 -36.40 34.92 7.21
C GLU A 75 -36.40 33.60 8.00
N PRO A 76 -37.08 33.51 9.17
CA PRO A 76 -37.03 32.35 10.08
C PRO A 76 -37.31 30.97 9.44
N ASP A 77 -37.99 30.95 8.29
CA ASP A 77 -38.42 29.73 7.59
C ASP A 77 -37.37 29.12 6.64
N HIS A 78 -36.21 29.77 6.48
CA HIS A 78 -35.13 29.23 5.63
C HIS A 78 -34.27 28.23 6.42
N ASP A 79 -34.21 26.96 6.02
CA ASP A 79 -33.38 25.94 6.69
C ASP A 79 -31.88 26.14 6.36
N PRO A 80 -31.05 26.66 7.29
CA PRO A 80 -29.63 26.90 7.03
C PRO A 80 -28.85 25.59 6.78
N ARG A 81 -29.42 24.43 7.12
CA ARG A 81 -28.80 23.13 6.88
C ARG A 81 -28.63 22.84 5.39
N ALA A 82 -29.49 23.36 4.51
CA ALA A 82 -29.37 23.15 3.06
C ALA A 82 -28.06 23.77 2.52
N LEU A 83 -27.79 25.02 2.89
CA LEU A 83 -26.58 25.74 2.47
C LEU A 83 -25.31 25.16 3.10
N ILE A 84 -25.38 24.71 4.36
CA ILE A 84 -24.27 23.99 5.00
C ILE A 84 -24.00 22.65 4.30
N ARG A 85 -25.02 21.88 3.92
CA ARG A 85 -24.84 20.63 3.16
C ARG A 85 -24.22 20.87 1.79
N GLN A 86 -24.64 21.93 1.10
CA GLN A 86 -24.05 22.31 -0.18
C GLN A 86 -22.57 22.68 -0.01
N GLN A 87 -22.23 23.48 1.00
CA GLN A 87 -20.86 23.87 1.28
C GLN A 87 -19.99 22.68 1.71
N LEU A 88 -20.56 21.74 2.48
CA LEU A 88 -19.91 20.47 2.82
C LEU A 88 -19.59 19.66 1.56
N ALA A 89 -20.54 19.52 0.63
CA ALA A 89 -20.30 18.81 -0.63
C ALA A 89 -19.19 19.47 -1.47
N VAL A 90 -19.12 20.80 -1.50
CA VAL A 90 -18.02 21.53 -2.16
C VAL A 90 -16.67 21.26 -1.49
N ALA A 91 -16.64 21.20 -0.15
CA ALA A 91 -15.43 20.88 0.60
C ALA A 91 -14.99 19.43 0.37
N GLU A 92 -15.91 18.48 0.38
CA GLU A 92 -15.66 17.07 0.08
C GLU A 92 -15.12 16.87 -1.33
N GLU A 93 -15.68 17.54 -2.34
CA GLU A 93 -15.16 17.51 -3.71
C GLU A 93 -13.72 18.05 -3.80
N ARG A 94 -13.42 19.16 -3.11
CA ARG A 94 -12.05 19.70 -3.05
C ARG A 94 -11.09 18.73 -2.37
N ILE A 95 -11.52 18.05 -1.30
CA ILE A 95 -10.72 17.02 -0.63
C ILE A 95 -10.47 15.84 -1.58
N ALA A 96 -11.48 15.38 -2.31
CA ALA A 96 -11.34 14.30 -3.29
C ALA A 96 -10.33 14.69 -4.39
N GLN A 97 -10.44 15.90 -4.94
CA GLN A 97 -9.50 16.42 -5.95
C GLN A 97 -8.07 16.55 -5.41
N ALA A 98 -7.91 17.08 -4.19
CA ALA A 98 -6.61 17.23 -3.54
C ALA A 98 -5.98 15.87 -3.21
N THR A 99 -6.79 14.90 -2.77
CA THR A 99 -6.35 13.53 -2.49
C THR A 99 -5.89 12.85 -3.77
N GLY A 100 -6.67 12.95 -4.86
CA GLY A 100 -6.27 12.41 -6.16
C GLY A 100 -5.05 13.11 -6.77
N LEU A 101 -4.83 14.40 -6.49
CA LEU A 101 -3.57 15.08 -6.85
C LEU A 101 -2.39 14.55 -6.02
N ARG A 102 -2.56 14.42 -4.70
CA ARG A 102 -1.54 13.86 -3.80
C ARG A 102 -1.12 12.46 -4.24
N GLU A 103 -2.08 11.59 -4.56
CA GLU A 103 -1.81 10.24 -5.04
C GLU A 103 -1.03 10.25 -6.36
N ARG A 104 -1.37 11.14 -7.31
CA ARG A 104 -0.60 11.32 -8.55
C ARG A 104 0.82 11.77 -8.29
N LEU A 105 1.02 12.72 -7.37
CA LEU A 105 2.35 13.22 -7.02
C LEU A 105 3.18 12.14 -6.33
N LEU A 106 2.58 11.32 -5.46
CA LEU A 106 3.28 10.19 -4.83
C LEU A 106 3.65 9.11 -5.85
N GLY A 107 2.76 8.77 -6.78
CA GLY A 107 3.08 7.85 -7.87
C GLY A 107 4.21 8.37 -8.76
N ALA A 108 4.16 9.65 -9.14
CA ALA A 108 5.22 10.27 -9.93
C ALA A 108 6.57 10.34 -9.18
N LEU A 109 6.56 10.60 -7.86
CA LEU A 109 7.77 10.58 -7.04
C LEU A 109 8.36 9.17 -6.94
N ASP A 110 7.53 8.15 -6.70
CA ASP A 110 7.97 6.76 -6.67
C ASP A 110 8.51 6.31 -8.04
N ASP A 111 7.93 6.81 -9.14
CA ASP A 111 8.46 6.56 -10.47
C ASP A 111 9.79 7.32 -10.74
N LEU A 112 9.96 8.53 -10.22
CA LEU A 112 11.21 9.30 -10.31
C LEU A 112 12.34 8.66 -9.50
N ASP A 113 12.05 8.17 -8.29
CA ASP A 113 13.01 7.46 -7.43
C ASP A 113 13.50 6.14 -8.07
N ARG A 114 12.81 5.63 -9.09
CA ARG A 114 13.23 4.46 -9.88
C ARG A 114 14.29 4.79 -10.94
N LEU A 115 14.56 6.07 -11.22
CA LEU A 115 15.52 6.53 -12.23
C LEU A 115 16.63 7.35 -11.57
N THR A 116 17.88 6.92 -11.77
CA THR A 116 19.04 7.52 -11.11
C THR A 116 19.29 8.98 -11.54
N GLU A 117 18.74 9.42 -12.69
CA GLU A 117 18.61 10.82 -13.14
C GLU A 117 17.70 10.88 -14.39
N PRO A 118 16.41 11.27 -14.29
CA PRO A 118 15.50 11.29 -15.44
C PRO A 118 15.61 12.59 -16.25
N SER A 119 15.59 12.47 -17.59
CA SER A 119 15.51 13.62 -18.48
C SER A 119 14.12 14.29 -18.43
N THR A 120 14.04 15.59 -18.75
CA THR A 120 12.76 16.34 -18.79
C THR A 120 11.70 15.69 -19.69
N ALA A 121 12.11 15.01 -20.76
CA ALA A 121 11.21 14.29 -21.66
C ALA A 121 10.65 12.99 -21.04
N GLU A 122 11.41 12.32 -20.18
CA GLU A 122 10.95 11.15 -19.42
C GLU A 122 10.01 11.56 -18.30
N PHE A 123 10.29 12.66 -17.60
CA PHE A 123 9.38 13.23 -16.61
C PHE A 123 8.00 13.60 -17.21
N LEU A 124 7.98 14.30 -18.36
CA LEU A 124 6.72 14.68 -19.02
C LEU A 124 5.91 13.46 -19.47
N ARG A 125 6.56 12.47 -20.10
CA ARG A 125 5.94 11.20 -20.52
C ARG A 125 5.36 10.42 -19.34
N MET A 126 6.05 10.41 -18.22
CA MET A 126 5.63 9.71 -17.00
C MET A 126 4.44 10.42 -16.32
N THR A 127 4.43 11.76 -16.28
CA THR A 127 3.27 12.51 -15.80
C THR A 127 2.02 12.31 -16.65
N GLU A 128 2.17 12.06 -17.96
CA GLU A 128 1.07 11.68 -18.85
C GLU A 128 0.55 10.26 -18.54
N GLU A 129 1.44 9.31 -18.23
CA GLU A 129 1.10 7.93 -17.82
C GLU A 129 0.38 7.88 -16.46
N THR A 130 0.86 8.64 -15.46
CA THR A 130 0.21 8.77 -14.14
C THR A 130 -1.17 9.42 -14.23
N ASN A 131 -1.40 10.33 -15.18
CA ASN A 131 -2.72 10.90 -15.45
C ASN A 131 -3.68 9.90 -16.12
N THR A 132 -3.15 8.93 -16.87
CA THR A 132 -3.92 7.88 -17.55
C THR A 132 -4.40 6.80 -16.57
N MET A 133 -3.62 6.53 -15.52
CA MET A 133 -3.98 5.55 -14.47
C MET A 133 -5.12 5.99 -13.53
N ASN A 134 -5.65 7.22 -13.65
CA ASN A 134 -6.78 7.70 -12.85
C ASN A 134 -8.12 7.70 -13.58
N LYS A 135 -8.18 7.14 -14.79
CA LYS A 135 -9.43 6.87 -15.50
C LYS A 135 -9.58 5.37 -15.74
N PRO A 136 -10.80 4.82 -15.69
CA PRO A 136 -11.05 3.46 -16.14
C PRO A 136 -10.54 3.32 -17.57
N LEU A 137 -9.66 2.35 -17.82
CA LEU A 137 -9.15 2.09 -19.16
C LEU A 137 -10.22 1.37 -19.97
N THR A 138 -10.27 1.65 -21.27
CA THR A 138 -10.97 0.77 -22.23
C THR A 138 -10.20 -0.55 -22.40
N ALA A 139 -10.88 -1.61 -22.85
CA ALA A 139 -10.24 -2.91 -23.09
C ALA A 139 -9.05 -2.79 -24.06
N GLU A 140 -9.17 -1.97 -25.11
CA GLU A 140 -8.09 -1.74 -26.08
C GLU A 140 -6.89 -1.00 -25.45
N GLU A 141 -7.15 0.02 -24.62
CA GLU A 141 -6.11 0.72 -23.87
C GLU A 141 -5.39 -0.20 -22.89
N PHE A 142 -6.14 -1.06 -22.19
CA PHE A 142 -5.60 -2.03 -21.24
C PHE A 142 -4.72 -3.08 -21.94
N THR A 143 -5.19 -3.65 -23.06
CA THR A 143 -4.41 -4.61 -23.85
C THR A 143 -3.15 -3.98 -24.44
N ARG A 144 -3.24 -2.74 -24.92
CA ARG A 144 -2.07 -1.97 -25.40
C ARG A 144 -1.07 -1.71 -24.27
N LEU A 145 -1.55 -1.43 -23.06
CA LEU A 145 -0.70 -1.26 -21.88
C LEU A 145 0.02 -2.57 -21.53
N LEU A 146 -0.68 -3.70 -21.48
CA LEU A 146 -0.09 -5.02 -21.19
C LEU A 146 1.01 -5.38 -22.19
N ARG A 147 0.71 -5.25 -23.49
CA ARG A 147 1.68 -5.49 -24.57
C ARG A 147 2.91 -4.60 -24.47
N ARG A 148 2.75 -3.31 -24.15
CA ARG A 148 3.89 -2.40 -23.94
C ARG A 148 4.74 -2.81 -22.74
N ARG A 149 4.12 -3.25 -21.64
CA ARG A 149 4.84 -3.75 -20.47
C ARG A 149 5.64 -5.01 -20.81
N GLU A 150 5.07 -5.89 -21.61
CA GLU A 150 5.76 -7.08 -22.10
C GLU A 150 6.92 -6.75 -23.03
N GLU A 151 6.71 -5.86 -24.02
CA GLU A 151 7.76 -5.37 -24.92
C GLU A 151 8.90 -4.68 -24.15
N TYR A 152 8.57 -3.92 -23.11
CA TYR A 152 9.56 -3.31 -22.22
C TYR A 152 10.31 -4.37 -21.40
N ALA A 153 9.59 -5.35 -20.85
CA ALA A 153 10.20 -6.45 -20.10
C ALA A 153 11.19 -7.26 -20.94
N GLN A 154 10.91 -7.46 -22.23
CA GLN A 154 11.78 -8.16 -23.17
C GLN A 154 13.06 -7.38 -23.54
N LYS A 155 13.06 -6.06 -23.37
CA LYS A 155 14.25 -5.21 -23.65
C LYS A 155 15.22 -5.13 -22.49
N LEU A 156 14.80 -5.56 -21.30
CA LEU A 156 15.65 -5.54 -20.12
C LEU A 156 16.61 -6.72 -20.14
N SER A 157 17.86 -6.47 -19.78
CA SER A 157 18.78 -7.54 -19.42
C SER A 157 18.29 -8.29 -18.17
N PRO A 158 18.74 -9.53 -17.95
CA PRO A 158 18.42 -10.28 -16.73
C PRO A 158 18.77 -9.53 -15.44
N GLU A 159 19.85 -8.74 -15.43
CA GLU A 159 20.28 -7.93 -14.29
C GLU A 159 19.34 -6.74 -14.03
N GLU A 160 18.95 -6.01 -15.08
CA GLU A 160 18.02 -4.89 -14.97
C GLU A 160 16.63 -5.37 -14.54
N PHE A 161 16.19 -6.51 -15.07
CA PHE A 161 14.94 -7.13 -14.68
C PHE A 161 14.97 -7.55 -13.21
N ALA A 162 16.05 -8.21 -12.76
CA ALA A 162 16.22 -8.60 -11.36
C ALA A 162 16.30 -7.38 -10.42
N ALA A 163 16.98 -6.31 -10.81
CA ALA A 163 17.05 -5.07 -10.03
C ALA A 163 15.69 -4.38 -9.91
N MET A 164 14.90 -4.37 -10.99
CA MET A 164 13.53 -3.85 -10.99
C MET A 164 12.61 -4.69 -10.12
N ALA A 165 12.67 -6.01 -10.23
CA ALA A 165 11.85 -6.92 -9.45
C ALA A 165 12.20 -6.82 -7.95
N LYS A 166 13.49 -6.65 -7.61
CA LYS A 166 13.96 -6.38 -6.25
C LYS A 166 13.41 -5.07 -5.70
N ARG A 167 13.53 -3.95 -6.45
CA ARG A 167 12.99 -2.64 -6.01
C ARG A 167 11.49 -2.71 -5.72
N ARG A 168 10.73 -3.42 -6.56
CA ARG A 168 9.29 -3.66 -6.34
C ARG A 168 9.03 -4.48 -5.08
N SER A 169 9.79 -5.55 -4.87
CA SER A 169 9.70 -6.37 -3.66
C SER A 169 9.98 -5.56 -2.40
N ASP A 170 11.04 -4.73 -2.42
CA ASP A 170 11.41 -3.87 -1.30
C ASP A 170 10.33 -2.81 -1.02
N ALA A 171 9.78 -2.18 -2.06
CA ALA A 171 8.67 -1.23 -1.93
C ALA A 171 7.40 -1.90 -1.37
N ALA A 172 7.03 -3.07 -1.88
CA ALA A 172 5.87 -3.82 -1.39
C ALA A 172 6.04 -4.30 0.06
N ALA A 173 7.27 -4.59 0.49
CA ALA A 173 7.59 -4.94 1.86
C ALA A 173 7.54 -3.73 2.82
N ALA A 174 7.78 -2.52 2.31
CA ALA A 174 7.69 -1.28 3.09
C ALA A 174 6.24 -0.80 3.32
N MET A 175 5.27 -1.28 2.53
CA MET A 175 3.86 -0.89 2.63
C MET A 175 3.15 -1.58 3.79
N ASN A 176 2.31 -0.83 4.50
CA ASN A 176 1.43 -1.40 5.50
C ASN A 176 0.21 -2.12 4.85
N PRO A 177 -0.52 -2.98 5.59
CA PRO A 177 -1.65 -3.73 5.04
C PRO A 177 -2.77 -2.86 4.44
N GLU A 178 -3.06 -1.70 5.02
CA GLU A 178 -4.09 -0.79 4.49
C GLU A 178 -3.66 -0.16 3.17
N GLU A 179 -2.39 0.22 3.04
CA GLU A 179 -1.84 0.76 1.79
C GLU A 179 -1.90 -0.26 0.67
N ARG A 180 -1.59 -1.53 0.97
CA ARG A 180 -1.67 -2.63 0.00
C ARG A 180 -3.12 -2.85 -0.48
N GLU A 181 -4.09 -2.84 0.43
CA GLU A 181 -5.50 -3.00 0.07
C GLU A 181 -5.99 -1.81 -0.77
N ARG A 182 -5.62 -0.58 -0.40
CA ARG A 182 -5.96 0.63 -1.19
C ARG A 182 -5.40 0.56 -2.61
N LEU A 183 -4.15 0.12 -2.77
CA LEU A 183 -3.53 -0.06 -4.09
C LEU A 183 -4.22 -1.16 -4.90
N ARG A 184 -4.61 -2.27 -4.26
CA ARG A 184 -5.37 -3.34 -4.90
C ARG A 184 -6.73 -2.84 -5.39
N ASP A 185 -7.44 -2.10 -4.56
CA ASP A 185 -8.73 -1.50 -4.89
C ASP A 185 -8.62 -0.46 -6.01
N ALA A 186 -7.60 0.40 -5.95
CA ALA A 186 -7.31 1.36 -7.01
C ALA A 186 -7.06 0.63 -8.35
N ARG A 187 -6.24 -0.43 -8.34
CA ARG A 187 -5.95 -1.24 -9.52
C ARG A 187 -7.20 -1.92 -10.08
N ALA A 188 -8.07 -2.44 -9.21
CA ALA A 188 -9.33 -3.05 -9.62
C ALA A 188 -10.31 -2.06 -10.29
N ARG A 189 -10.23 -0.76 -9.95
CA ARG A 189 -11.06 0.30 -10.56
C ARG A 189 -10.56 0.71 -11.95
N ILE A 190 -9.28 0.55 -12.23
CA ILE A 190 -8.64 0.92 -13.50
C ILE A 190 -8.89 -0.15 -14.57
N VAL A 191 -8.96 -1.43 -14.17
CA VAL A 191 -9.13 -2.56 -15.11
C VAL A 191 -10.56 -2.60 -15.68
N PRO A 192 -10.72 -2.57 -17.02
CA PRO A 192 -12.03 -2.63 -17.68
C PRO A 192 -12.79 -3.89 -17.29
N ARG A 193 -14.11 -3.74 -17.09
CA ARG A 193 -14.98 -4.79 -16.53
C ARG A 193 -14.94 -6.11 -17.30
N GLU A 194 -14.84 -6.01 -18.62
CA GLU A 194 -14.77 -7.11 -19.59
C GLU A 194 -13.38 -7.78 -19.62
N SER A 195 -12.31 -7.06 -19.30
CA SER A 195 -10.96 -7.61 -19.13
C SER A 195 -10.71 -8.17 -17.73
N ARG A 196 -11.66 -8.04 -16.79
CA ARG A 196 -11.52 -8.62 -15.43
C ARG A 196 -11.54 -10.14 -15.43
N SER A 197 -12.21 -10.78 -16.39
CA SER A 197 -12.20 -12.24 -16.53
C SER A 197 -10.83 -12.75 -16.98
N GLU A 198 -10.21 -12.09 -17.95
CA GLU A 198 -8.85 -12.39 -18.42
C GLU A 198 -7.81 -12.06 -17.35
N ALA A 199 -7.90 -10.88 -16.71
CA ALA A 199 -7.01 -10.52 -15.60
C ALA A 199 -7.14 -11.48 -14.41
N ARG A 200 -8.36 -11.96 -14.13
CA ARG A 200 -8.57 -13.04 -13.16
C ARG A 200 -7.94 -14.34 -13.64
N ALA A 201 -8.08 -14.70 -14.91
CA ALA A 201 -7.49 -15.92 -15.45
C ALA A 201 -5.95 -15.91 -15.32
N ASP A 202 -5.31 -14.77 -15.60
CA ASP A 202 -3.88 -14.58 -15.41
C ASP A 202 -3.48 -14.70 -13.93
N GLU A 203 -4.24 -14.08 -13.02
CA GLU A 203 -4.06 -14.19 -11.57
C GLU A 203 -4.19 -15.65 -11.09
N TRP A 204 -5.14 -16.42 -11.63
CA TRP A 204 -5.30 -17.85 -11.34
C TRP A 204 -4.14 -18.69 -11.88
N VAL A 205 -3.68 -18.39 -13.10
CA VAL A 205 -2.51 -19.07 -13.71
C VAL A 205 -1.26 -18.80 -12.87
N ASP A 206 -1.05 -17.57 -12.43
CA ASP A 206 0.07 -17.22 -11.56
C ASP A 206 -0.04 -17.88 -10.19
N THR A 207 -1.23 -17.88 -9.59
CA THR A 207 -1.49 -18.59 -8.34
C THR A 207 -1.13 -20.07 -8.47
N ALA A 208 -1.56 -20.74 -9.53
CA ALA A 208 -1.23 -22.14 -9.77
C ALA A 208 0.28 -22.37 -9.98
N ARG A 209 0.96 -21.45 -10.69
CA ARG A 209 2.42 -21.51 -10.90
C ARG A 209 3.19 -21.30 -9.59
N ILE A 210 2.76 -20.36 -8.75
CA ILE A 210 3.34 -20.08 -7.44
C ILE A 210 3.19 -21.29 -6.52
N ILE A 211 1.99 -21.87 -6.42
CA ILE A 211 1.74 -23.07 -5.62
C ILE A 211 2.63 -24.21 -6.10
N ARG A 212 2.79 -24.40 -7.43
CA ARG A 212 3.69 -25.43 -7.98
C ARG A 212 5.16 -25.24 -7.59
N VAL A 213 5.67 -24.01 -7.55
CA VAL A 213 7.02 -23.72 -7.06
C VAL A 213 7.16 -24.13 -5.60
N PHE A 214 6.13 -23.84 -4.80
CA PHE A 214 6.07 -24.19 -3.39
C PHE A 214 6.03 -25.71 -3.16
N ASP A 215 5.15 -26.42 -3.86
CA ASP A 215 5.07 -27.87 -3.82
C ASP A 215 6.39 -28.51 -4.26
N SER A 216 7.04 -27.94 -5.29
CA SER A 216 8.36 -28.40 -5.73
C SER A 216 9.43 -28.22 -4.65
N TYR A 217 9.33 -27.20 -3.79
CA TYR A 217 10.27 -27.02 -2.69
C TYR A 217 10.09 -28.07 -1.61
N PHE A 218 8.86 -28.26 -1.13
CA PHE A 218 8.60 -29.22 -0.05
C PHE A 218 8.78 -30.67 -0.52
N ARG A 219 8.47 -30.97 -1.78
CA ARG A 219 8.84 -32.25 -2.39
C ARG A 219 10.36 -32.47 -2.38
N ALA A 220 11.15 -31.45 -2.70
CA ALA A 220 12.61 -31.56 -2.66
C ALA A 220 13.13 -31.81 -1.23
N LEU A 221 12.47 -31.28 -0.20
CA LEU A 221 12.79 -31.60 1.20
C LEU A 221 12.50 -33.08 1.51
N ASP A 222 11.31 -33.55 1.16
CA ASP A 222 10.84 -34.90 1.48
C ASP A 222 11.59 -36.01 0.73
N GLU A 223 11.89 -35.78 -0.54
CA GLU A 223 12.68 -36.70 -1.36
C GLU A 223 14.20 -36.47 -1.22
N GLN A 224 14.61 -35.50 -0.38
CA GLN A 224 16.01 -35.11 -0.12
C GLN A 224 16.80 -34.76 -1.40
N TRP A 225 16.16 -34.08 -2.34
CA TRP A 225 16.74 -33.64 -3.61
C TRP A 225 17.36 -32.25 -3.47
N PHE A 226 18.59 -32.20 -2.98
CA PHE A 226 19.28 -30.94 -2.68
C PHE A 226 20.29 -30.53 -3.75
N GLU A 227 20.03 -30.86 -5.03
CA GLU A 227 20.95 -30.43 -6.10
C GLU A 227 20.90 -28.90 -6.31
N PRO A 228 22.05 -28.21 -6.45
CA PRO A 228 22.11 -26.77 -6.67
C PRO A 228 21.22 -26.26 -7.81
N GLU A 229 21.21 -26.97 -8.95
CA GLU A 229 20.40 -26.64 -10.12
C GLU A 229 18.89 -26.68 -9.82
N ARG A 230 18.46 -27.60 -8.93
CA ARG A 230 17.08 -27.67 -8.49
C ARG A 230 16.73 -26.48 -7.60
N MET A 231 17.62 -26.13 -6.67
CA MET A 231 17.40 -24.95 -5.81
C MET A 231 17.37 -23.66 -6.63
N ARG A 232 18.15 -23.52 -7.69
CA ARG A 232 18.07 -22.37 -8.63
C ARG A 232 16.73 -22.26 -9.37
N ARG A 233 16.02 -23.38 -9.58
CA ARG A 233 14.65 -23.38 -10.14
C ARG A 233 13.57 -23.01 -9.13
N ILE A 234 13.87 -23.10 -7.83
CA ILE A 234 12.93 -22.81 -6.74
C ILE A 234 13.16 -21.41 -6.18
N PHE A 235 14.41 -21.00 -6.05
CA PHE A 235 14.83 -19.80 -5.32
C PHE A 235 15.47 -18.76 -6.23
N THR A 236 15.30 -17.48 -5.91
CA THR A 236 16.10 -16.40 -6.51
C THR A 236 17.57 -16.51 -6.07
N ALA A 237 18.50 -15.94 -6.83
CA ALA A 237 19.93 -15.96 -6.48
C ALA A 237 20.23 -15.40 -5.06
N THR A 238 19.45 -14.42 -4.62
CA THR A 238 19.57 -13.77 -3.30
C THR A 238 18.56 -14.28 -2.27
N ALA A 239 17.92 -15.42 -2.52
CA ALA A 239 16.80 -15.87 -1.70
C ALA A 239 17.20 -16.15 -0.25
N LYS A 240 16.26 -15.96 0.68
CA LYS A 240 16.44 -16.22 2.10
C LYS A 240 15.45 -17.26 2.64
N VAL A 241 15.98 -18.34 3.20
CA VAL A 241 15.20 -19.31 4.00
C VAL A 241 15.41 -18.99 5.47
N VAL A 242 14.36 -18.54 6.15
CA VAL A 242 14.37 -18.16 7.57
C VAL A 242 13.91 -19.34 8.42
N ARG A 243 14.79 -19.81 9.30
CA ARG A 243 14.50 -20.90 10.23
C ARG A 243 13.66 -20.39 11.40
N PRO A 244 12.96 -21.28 12.12
CA PRO A 244 12.25 -20.89 13.34
C PRO A 244 13.15 -20.29 14.44
N SER A 245 14.46 -20.55 14.42
CA SER A 245 15.43 -19.94 15.35
C SER A 245 15.70 -18.45 15.06
N GLY A 246 15.29 -17.93 13.89
CA GLY A 246 15.62 -16.59 13.42
C GLY A 246 16.83 -16.56 12.48
N ASP A 247 17.67 -17.61 12.48
CA ASP A 247 18.79 -17.73 11.55
C ASP A 247 18.29 -17.91 10.11
N SER A 248 19.08 -17.48 9.13
CA SER A 248 18.72 -17.60 7.72
C SER A 248 19.85 -18.15 6.85
N MET A 249 19.48 -18.97 5.87
CA MET A 249 20.36 -19.37 4.76
C MET A 249 20.10 -18.47 3.58
N THR A 250 21.17 -17.99 2.92
CA THR A 250 21.05 -17.09 1.76
C THR A 250 21.68 -17.72 0.52
N GLY A 251 20.91 -17.73 -0.57
CA GLY A 251 21.34 -18.21 -1.87
C GLY A 251 21.12 -19.73 -2.08
N PRO A 252 20.85 -20.18 -3.32
CA PRO A 252 20.51 -21.57 -3.62
C PRO A 252 21.53 -22.61 -3.13
N ASP A 253 22.83 -22.33 -3.28
CA ASP A 253 23.90 -23.26 -2.92
C ASP A 253 24.00 -23.46 -1.40
N THR A 254 23.94 -22.37 -0.63
CA THR A 254 23.91 -22.41 0.85
C THR A 254 22.66 -23.10 1.37
N ILE A 255 21.51 -22.82 0.74
CA ILE A 255 20.24 -23.46 1.08
C ILE A 255 20.31 -24.97 0.84
N ALA A 256 20.84 -25.39 -0.32
CA ALA A 256 21.05 -26.80 -0.66
C ALA A 256 21.93 -27.51 0.38
N ALA A 257 23.13 -26.97 0.64
CA ALA A 257 24.07 -27.56 1.59
C ALA A 257 23.50 -27.65 3.02
N GLY A 258 22.86 -26.58 3.48
CA GLY A 258 22.26 -26.54 4.82
C GLY A 258 21.08 -27.50 4.99
N HIS A 259 20.27 -27.72 3.94
CA HIS A 259 19.24 -28.75 3.95
C HIS A 259 19.82 -30.16 3.91
N ALA A 260 20.80 -30.41 3.04
CA ALA A 260 21.47 -31.71 2.96
C ALA A 260 22.06 -32.12 4.32
N GLU A 261 22.74 -31.21 5.02
CA GLU A 261 23.26 -31.46 6.36
C GLU A 261 22.13 -31.74 7.36
N SER A 262 21.10 -30.87 7.40
CA SER A 262 20.02 -30.96 8.39
C SER A 262 19.19 -32.24 8.23
N PHE A 263 18.95 -32.68 7.00
CA PHE A 263 18.08 -33.81 6.69
C PHE A 263 18.76 -35.17 6.86
N THR A 264 20.09 -35.24 6.99
CA THR A 264 20.82 -36.49 7.30
C THR A 264 20.35 -37.20 8.58
N ARG A 265 19.74 -36.44 9.51
CA ARG A 265 19.25 -36.89 10.82
C ARG A 265 17.94 -37.66 10.73
N PHE A 266 17.28 -37.63 9.58
CA PHE A 266 15.95 -38.21 9.38
C PHE A 266 16.01 -39.38 8.39
N THR A 267 15.27 -40.44 8.71
CA THR A 267 15.00 -41.55 7.80
C THR A 267 14.07 -41.09 6.68
N SER A 268 13.05 -40.32 7.03
CA SER A 268 12.10 -39.75 6.08
C SER A 268 11.41 -38.53 6.69
N THR A 269 10.88 -37.67 5.82
CA THR A 269 10.06 -36.53 6.20
C THR A 269 8.83 -36.44 5.32
N GLN A 270 7.79 -35.78 5.83
CA GLN A 270 6.62 -35.43 5.04
C GLN A 270 6.13 -34.04 5.44
N HIS A 271 5.99 -33.15 4.46
CA HIS A 271 5.48 -31.81 4.65
C HIS A 271 4.15 -31.65 3.90
N LEU A 272 3.08 -31.42 4.65
CA LEU A 272 1.72 -31.25 4.14
C LEU A 272 1.32 -29.78 4.21
N LEU A 273 1.04 -29.18 3.05
CA LEU A 273 0.62 -27.78 2.94
C LEU A 273 -0.84 -27.67 2.55
N THR A 274 -1.57 -26.78 3.22
CA THR A 274 -2.99 -26.53 2.96
C THR A 274 -3.33 -25.05 3.15
N GLY A 275 -4.46 -24.62 2.60
CA GLY A 275 -4.94 -23.25 2.77
C GLY A 275 -3.99 -22.23 2.19
N HIS A 276 -3.52 -22.48 0.96
CA HIS A 276 -2.72 -21.54 0.19
C HIS A 276 -3.53 -20.27 -0.04
N ASP A 277 -3.05 -19.17 0.54
CA ASP A 277 -3.55 -17.83 0.31
C ASP A 277 -2.46 -17.07 -0.43
N VAL A 278 -2.73 -16.77 -1.70
CA VAL A 278 -1.77 -16.17 -2.64
C VAL A 278 -2.29 -14.81 -3.06
N THR A 279 -1.45 -13.79 -2.93
CA THR A 279 -1.71 -12.46 -3.45
C THR A 279 -0.63 -12.12 -4.46
N VAL A 280 -1.03 -11.89 -5.72
CA VAL A 280 -0.14 -11.53 -6.81
C VAL A 280 -0.17 -10.02 -7.02
N ASP A 281 0.99 -9.38 -7.03
CA ASP A 281 1.16 -7.98 -7.37
C ASP A 281 2.23 -7.81 -8.46
N GLY A 282 1.77 -7.90 -9.71
CA GLY A 282 2.63 -7.79 -10.89
C GLY A 282 3.65 -8.93 -10.99
N ASP A 283 4.91 -8.59 -10.71
CA ASP A 283 6.05 -9.52 -10.73
C ASP A 283 6.47 -9.97 -9.33
N THR A 284 5.68 -9.62 -8.30
CA THR A 284 5.88 -10.07 -6.93
C THR A 284 4.64 -10.78 -6.43
N ALA A 285 4.79 -11.67 -5.46
CA ALA A 285 3.66 -12.31 -4.82
C ALA A 285 3.97 -12.65 -3.36
N THR A 286 2.93 -12.66 -2.53
CA THR A 286 3.00 -13.20 -1.18
C THR A 286 2.16 -14.45 -1.09
N LEU A 287 2.64 -15.43 -0.33
CA LEU A 287 1.94 -16.67 -0.06
C LEU A 287 1.94 -16.94 1.44
N ARG A 288 0.78 -17.34 1.96
CA ARG A 288 0.61 -17.95 3.29
C ARG A 288 0.06 -19.37 3.11
N ALA A 289 0.59 -20.33 3.85
CA ALA A 289 0.04 -21.69 3.91
C ALA A 289 0.14 -22.26 5.32
N ASN A 290 -0.81 -23.13 5.67
CA ASN A 290 -0.71 -23.95 6.88
C ASN A 290 0.18 -25.15 6.57
N LEU A 291 1.08 -25.50 7.50
CA LEU A 291 2.00 -26.62 7.39
C LEU A 291 1.75 -27.64 8.49
N VAL A 292 1.72 -28.92 8.15
CA VAL A 292 2.00 -30.02 9.07
C VAL A 292 3.24 -30.74 8.58
N ALA A 293 4.28 -30.77 9.40
CA ALA A 293 5.54 -31.42 9.09
C ALA A 293 5.76 -32.61 10.02
N ILE A 294 6.12 -33.76 9.45
CA ILE A 294 6.37 -35.02 10.14
C ILE A 294 7.78 -35.45 9.78
N HIS A 295 8.59 -35.77 10.79
CA HIS A 295 9.97 -36.20 10.61
C HIS A 295 10.18 -37.49 11.38
N ILE A 296 10.79 -38.48 10.75
CA ILE A 296 11.16 -39.76 11.38
C ILE A 296 12.66 -39.76 11.60
N TRP A 297 13.11 -39.89 12.84
CA TRP A 297 14.54 -39.88 13.17
C TRP A 297 15.27 -41.08 12.57
N LYS A 298 16.53 -40.85 12.18
CA LYS A 298 17.48 -41.90 11.83
C LYS A 298 18.02 -42.56 13.10
N ASP A 299 18.39 -43.83 13.00
CA ASP A 299 19.10 -44.60 14.04
C ASP A 299 18.36 -44.75 15.39
N ARG A 300 17.02 -44.79 15.35
CA ARG A 300 16.19 -45.14 16.50
C ARG A 300 15.75 -46.61 16.48
N PRO A 301 15.57 -47.26 17.65
CA PRO A 301 15.10 -48.65 17.71
C PRO A 301 13.76 -48.84 16.98
N ALA A 302 13.62 -49.93 16.23
CA ALA A 302 12.41 -50.22 15.46
C ALA A 302 11.17 -50.50 16.35
N ASP A 303 11.41 -50.86 17.61
CA ASP A 303 10.41 -51.11 18.66
C ASP A 303 10.05 -49.86 19.47
N ALA A 304 10.79 -48.76 19.31
CA ALA A 304 10.44 -47.50 19.94
C ALA A 304 9.11 -46.99 19.37
N GLY A 305 8.22 -46.56 20.26
CA GLY A 305 6.86 -46.16 19.88
C GLY A 305 6.89 -44.96 18.93
N MET A 306 5.82 -44.78 18.13
CA MET A 306 5.73 -43.69 17.15
C MET A 306 6.08 -42.30 17.75
N ARG A 307 5.72 -42.04 19.01
CA ARG A 307 6.02 -40.77 19.70
C ARG A 307 7.51 -40.55 20.00
N GLU A 308 8.29 -41.61 20.11
CA GLU A 308 9.72 -41.60 20.44
C GLU A 308 10.60 -41.52 19.19
N ASN A 309 10.05 -41.98 18.05
CA ASN A 309 10.74 -42.00 16.75
C ASN A 309 10.35 -40.84 15.83
N THR A 310 9.30 -40.09 16.17
CA THR A 310 8.80 -39.00 15.33
C THR A 310 8.87 -37.64 16.00
N PHE A 311 9.06 -36.63 15.17
CA PHE A 311 8.82 -35.25 15.48
C PHE A 311 7.72 -34.73 14.54
N THR A 312 6.65 -34.18 15.11
CA THR A 312 5.58 -33.54 14.35
C THR A 312 5.44 -32.08 14.76
N ALA A 313 5.32 -31.18 13.79
CA ALA A 313 5.04 -29.78 14.00
C ALA A 313 3.90 -29.26 13.12
N GLY A 314 3.05 -28.44 13.70
CA GLY A 314 2.13 -27.58 12.97
C GLY A 314 2.69 -26.17 12.90
N GLY A 315 2.67 -25.57 11.72
CA GLY A 315 3.24 -24.25 11.47
C GLY A 315 2.44 -23.44 10.46
N VAL A 316 2.85 -22.19 10.30
CA VAL A 316 2.41 -21.32 9.21
C VAL A 316 3.64 -20.93 8.40
N ILE A 317 3.59 -21.24 7.11
CA ILE A 317 4.59 -20.80 6.15
C ILE A 317 4.15 -19.47 5.57
N THR A 318 5.09 -18.55 5.48
CA THR A 318 4.96 -17.29 4.75
C THR A 318 6.08 -17.18 3.74
N ALA A 319 5.76 -16.79 2.51
CA ALA A 319 6.75 -16.57 1.48
C ALA A 319 6.48 -15.32 0.65
N GLU A 320 7.57 -14.77 0.14
CA GLU A 320 7.61 -13.73 -0.87
C GLU A 320 8.26 -14.33 -2.12
N LEU A 321 7.61 -14.16 -3.26
CA LEU A 321 8.05 -14.67 -4.55
C LEU A 321 8.23 -13.53 -5.53
N THR A 322 9.12 -13.76 -6.48
CA THR A 322 9.44 -12.83 -7.56
C THR A 322 9.36 -13.59 -8.88
N ARG A 323 8.69 -13.01 -9.87
CA ARG A 323 8.72 -13.50 -11.25
C ARG A 323 10.08 -13.18 -11.84
N THR A 324 10.71 -14.14 -12.47
CA THR A 324 11.92 -13.97 -13.28
C THR A 324 11.61 -14.29 -14.75
N ALA A 325 12.56 -14.09 -15.66
CA ALA A 325 12.44 -14.52 -17.05
C ALA A 325 12.12 -16.02 -17.19
N GLU A 326 12.49 -16.83 -16.20
CA GLU A 326 12.25 -18.27 -16.15
C GLU A 326 11.05 -18.67 -15.26
N GLY A 327 10.20 -17.71 -14.91
CA GLY A 327 9.00 -17.91 -14.09
C GLY A 327 9.17 -17.54 -12.62
N TRP A 328 8.19 -17.91 -11.80
CA TRP A 328 8.19 -17.58 -10.37
C TRP A 328 9.32 -18.28 -9.60
N ARG A 329 9.93 -17.55 -8.66
CA ARG A 329 10.96 -18.03 -7.74
C ARG A 329 10.70 -17.48 -6.34
N ILE A 330 11.03 -18.25 -5.31
CA ILE A 330 10.96 -17.82 -3.91
C ILE A 330 12.11 -16.85 -3.63
N HIS A 331 11.78 -15.64 -3.19
CA HIS A 331 12.74 -14.67 -2.71
C HIS A 331 12.96 -14.81 -1.19
N ARG A 332 11.89 -15.06 -0.44
CA ARG A 332 11.96 -15.26 1.00
C ARG A 332 10.94 -16.30 1.42
N ILE A 333 11.31 -17.18 2.34
CA ILE A 333 10.40 -18.12 2.96
C ILE A 333 10.73 -18.24 4.45
N GLY A 334 9.69 -18.30 5.28
CA GLY A 334 9.83 -18.48 6.71
C GLY A 334 8.78 -19.45 7.25
N ASN A 335 9.13 -20.15 8.32
CA ASN A 335 8.22 -21.01 9.07
C ASN A 335 8.05 -20.48 10.49
N ARG A 336 6.80 -20.20 10.87
CA ARG A 336 6.42 -19.96 12.27
C ARG A 336 5.74 -21.20 12.82
N ASN A 337 6.41 -21.88 13.75
CA ASN A 337 5.82 -22.99 14.48
C ASN A 337 4.66 -22.51 15.35
N VAL A 338 3.53 -23.20 15.28
CA VAL A 338 2.35 -22.97 16.13
C VAL A 338 2.34 -23.97 17.28
N TRP A 339 2.63 -25.23 17.00
CA TRP A 339 2.76 -26.29 17.99
C TRP A 339 3.75 -27.34 17.51
N ARG A 340 4.24 -28.14 18.46
CA ARG A 340 5.23 -29.18 18.18
C ARG A 340 5.08 -30.31 19.21
N THR A 341 5.25 -31.56 18.79
CA THR A 341 5.12 -32.75 19.65
C THR A 341 6.05 -33.87 19.17
N GLY A 342 6.25 -34.87 20.04
CA GLY A 342 7.15 -35.99 19.80
C GLY A 342 8.55 -35.75 20.37
N PHE A 343 9.49 -36.59 19.95
CA PHE A 343 10.86 -36.53 20.42
C PHE A 343 11.67 -35.49 19.63
N PHE A 344 12.25 -34.53 20.34
CA PHE A 344 13.18 -33.54 19.79
C PHE A 344 14.57 -33.97 20.25
N GLY A 345 15.33 -34.62 19.38
CA GLY A 345 16.74 -34.91 19.64
C GLY A 345 17.57 -33.63 19.75
N ASP A 346 18.89 -33.75 19.69
CA ASP A 346 19.76 -32.59 19.61
C ASP A 346 19.52 -31.85 18.28
N MET A 347 18.78 -30.74 18.37
CA MET A 347 18.42 -29.85 17.26
C MET A 347 19.48 -28.74 17.06
N THR A 348 20.55 -28.74 17.87
CA THR A 348 21.63 -27.78 17.75
C THR A 348 22.39 -28.05 16.44
N PRO A 349 22.78 -27.02 15.66
CA PRO A 349 23.74 -27.20 14.58
C PRO A 349 25.01 -27.80 15.18
N LYS A 350 25.56 -28.87 14.58
CA LYS A 350 26.91 -29.29 14.95
C LYS A 350 27.83 -28.18 14.46
N ARG A 351 28.22 -27.27 15.37
CA ARG A 351 29.30 -26.34 15.08
C ARG A 351 30.51 -27.21 14.74
N ASP A 352 31.07 -27.03 13.55
CA ASP A 352 32.35 -27.62 13.22
C ASP A 352 33.35 -27.19 14.28
N VAL A 353 33.75 -28.15 15.11
CA VAL A 353 34.88 -28.01 16.04
C VAL A 353 36.03 -28.78 15.41
N GLY A 354 36.83 -28.08 14.61
CA GLY A 354 38.08 -28.58 14.04
C GLY A 354 38.47 -27.75 12.82
N ARG A 355 39.42 -26.82 12.94
CA ARG A 355 40.89 -27.00 12.95
C ARG A 355 41.48 -26.84 11.55
#